data_AF-A0A9D0KM51-F1
#
_entry.id   AF-A0A9D0KM51-F1
#
_cell.length_a   1.000
_cell.length_b   1.000
_cell.length_c   1.000
_cell.angle_alpha   90.00
_cell.angle_beta   90.00
_cell.angle_gamma   90.00
#
_symmetry.space_group_name_H-M   'P 1'
#
loop_
_entity.id
_entity.type
_entity.pdbx_description
1 polymer ?
#
loop_
_entity_poly.entity_id
_entity_poly.type
_entity_poly.pdbx_seq_one_letter_code
_entity_poly.pdbx_strand_id
1 'polypeptide(L)'
;MMQRRLATLLSLVTLIGMMLSLGACASLPSAGGTGGDEPTPTPIPTSIVPSNPTYVVQRGDVIRLLQFSGRVAPVREEELFFKTGGYVNEVYVGRNDEVKEGDLLAELEVTDLKNQITQKEAELQAVQMDYDRRVTEAQNSVHAAE
;
A
#
# COMPACT_ATOMS: atom_id res chain seq x y z
N MET A 1 -5.72 -1.36 -38.05
CA MET A 1 -5.23 -1.63 -39.43
C MET A 1 -3.85 -1.04 -39.74
N MET A 2 -3.38 0.02 -39.07
CA MET A 2 -2.13 0.73 -39.42
C MET A 2 -0.84 0.00 -38.99
N GLN A 3 -0.84 -0.75 -37.88
CA GLN A 3 0.36 -1.43 -37.37
C GLN A 3 0.81 -2.64 -38.18
N ARG A 4 -0.13 -3.36 -38.82
CA ARG A 4 0.20 -4.49 -39.72
C ARG A 4 0.89 -4.02 -41.00
N ARG A 5 0.53 -2.83 -41.53
CA ARG A 5 1.16 -2.25 -42.73
C ARG A 5 2.58 -1.74 -42.46
N LEU A 6 2.82 -1.21 -41.26
CA LEU A 6 4.14 -0.76 -40.83
C LEU A 6 5.12 -1.94 -40.68
N ALA A 7 4.66 -3.05 -40.11
CA ALA A 7 5.48 -4.27 -39.95
C ALA A 7 5.81 -4.94 -41.29
N THR A 8 4.88 -4.99 -42.24
CA THR A 8 5.15 -5.52 -43.59
C THR A 8 6.12 -4.64 -44.38
N LEU A 9 6.02 -3.31 -44.26
CA LEU A 9 6.95 -2.38 -44.89
C LEU A 9 8.36 -2.47 -44.28
N LEU A 10 8.47 -2.61 -42.95
CA LEU A 10 9.77 -2.81 -42.30
C LEU A 10 10.44 -4.11 -42.75
N SER A 11 9.67 -5.21 -42.88
CA SER A 11 10.20 -6.50 -43.34
C SER A 11 10.66 -6.47 -44.81
N LEU A 12 9.97 -5.70 -45.66
CA LEU A 12 10.32 -5.56 -47.07
C LEU A 12 11.60 -4.72 -47.24
N VAL A 13 11.78 -3.68 -46.43
CA VAL A 13 12.99 -2.84 -46.41
C VAL A 13 14.20 -3.63 -45.92
N THR A 14 14.05 -4.48 -44.90
CA THR A 14 15.14 -5.38 -44.46
C THR A 14 15.50 -6.43 -45.50
N LEU A 15 14.52 -6.93 -46.26
CA LEU A 15 14.75 -7.94 -47.30
C LEU A 15 15.44 -7.36 -48.54
N ILE A 16 15.12 -6.11 -48.91
CA ILE A 16 15.79 -5.38 -50.00
C ILE A 16 17.22 -4.97 -49.60
N GLY A 17 17.44 -4.57 -48.34
CA GLY A 17 18.77 -4.23 -47.82
C GLY A 17 19.74 -5.42 -47.79
N MET A 18 19.23 -6.62 -47.48
CA MET A 18 20.03 -7.85 -47.44
C MET A 18 20.45 -8.32 -48.85
N MET A 19 19.61 -8.12 -49.87
CA MET A 19 19.94 -8.40 -51.28
C MET A 19 20.99 -7.45 -51.88
N LEU A 20 21.15 -6.23 -51.34
CA LEU A 20 22.17 -5.28 -51.80
C LEU A 20 23.57 -5.56 -51.23
N SER A 21 23.70 -6.41 -50.20
CA SER A 21 24.98 -6.65 -49.51
C SER A 21 25.86 -7.75 -50.12
N LEU A 22 25.34 -8.55 -51.05
CA LEU A 22 26.07 -9.67 -51.68
C LEU A 22 26.70 -9.33 -53.05
N GLY A 23 26.61 -8.09 -53.53
CA GLY A 23 27.08 -7.67 -54.86
C GLY A 23 28.53 -7.15 -54.95
N ALA A 24 29.30 -7.14 -53.85
CA ALA A 24 30.58 -6.43 -53.78
C ALA A 24 31.82 -7.36 -53.72
N CYS A 25 31.88 -8.37 -54.60
CA CYS A 25 33.10 -9.15 -54.82
C CYS A 25 33.30 -9.41 -56.32
N ALA A 26 33.58 -8.34 -57.07
CA ALA A 26 34.09 -8.42 -58.45
C ALA A 26 34.92 -7.17 -58.78
N SER A 27 36.10 -7.03 -58.20
CA SER A 27 37.22 -6.24 -58.74
C SER A 27 38.44 -6.32 -57.83
N LEU A 28 39.34 -7.26 -58.12
CA LEU A 28 40.71 -7.25 -57.62
C LEU A 28 41.65 -7.25 -58.84
N PRO A 29 42.50 -6.23 -59.01
CA PRO A 29 43.54 -6.25 -60.04
C PRO A 29 44.66 -7.19 -59.61
N SER A 30 45.06 -8.10 -60.51
CA SER A 30 46.29 -8.86 -60.38
C SER A 30 47.48 -7.94 -60.60
N ALA A 31 48.21 -7.61 -59.52
CA ALA A 31 49.54 -7.01 -59.62
C ALA A 31 50.58 -8.11 -59.36
N GLY A 32 51.26 -8.51 -60.44
CA GLY A 32 52.46 -9.33 -60.38
C GLY A 32 53.64 -8.55 -59.81
N GLY A 33 54.55 -9.27 -59.16
CA GLY A 33 55.78 -8.72 -58.61
C GLY A 33 56.61 -9.77 -57.90
N THR A 34 57.30 -10.61 -58.66
CA THR A 34 58.42 -11.44 -58.17
C THR A 34 59.70 -10.59 -58.12
N GLY A 35 60.25 -10.41 -56.92
CA GLY A 35 61.56 -9.80 -56.69
C GLY A 35 62.14 -10.29 -55.36
N GLY A 36 63.33 -10.89 -55.40
CA GLY A 36 63.96 -11.58 -54.29
C GLY A 36 64.82 -10.71 -53.35
N ASP A 37 65.09 -11.32 -52.20
CA ASP A 37 66.34 -11.35 -51.41
C ASP A 37 66.83 -10.09 -50.67
N GLU A 38 66.58 -10.06 -49.34
CA GLU A 38 67.62 -10.11 -48.29
C GLU A 38 66.99 -10.19 -46.87
N PRO A 39 67.41 -11.11 -45.97
CA PRO A 39 66.94 -11.16 -44.59
C PRO A 39 67.77 -10.27 -43.64
N THR A 40 67.22 -9.14 -43.22
CA THR A 40 67.75 -8.31 -42.12
C THR A 40 67.42 -8.95 -40.77
N PRO A 41 68.37 -9.02 -39.79
CA PRO A 41 68.13 -9.63 -38.49
C PRO A 41 66.98 -8.95 -37.75
N THR A 42 65.96 -9.72 -37.37
CA THR A 42 64.80 -9.23 -36.64
C THR A 42 65.16 -8.98 -35.17
N PRO A 43 64.82 -7.82 -34.58
CA PRO A 43 65.02 -7.56 -33.15
C PRO A 43 64.31 -8.62 -32.29
N ILE A 44 64.99 -9.09 -31.25
CA ILE A 44 64.41 -10.03 -30.28
C ILE A 44 63.24 -9.32 -29.57
N PRO A 45 62.04 -9.92 -29.52
CA PRO A 45 60.89 -9.30 -28.87
C PRO A 45 61.14 -9.18 -27.37
N THR A 46 61.22 -7.94 -26.87
CA THR A 46 61.30 -7.68 -25.43
C THR A 46 59.97 -8.06 -24.80
N SER A 47 60.02 -8.91 -23.76
CA SER A 47 58.86 -9.35 -22.98
C SER A 47 58.04 -8.15 -22.50
N ILE A 48 56.75 -8.14 -22.86
CA ILE A 48 55.75 -7.20 -22.35
C ILE A 48 55.49 -7.57 -20.89
N VAL A 49 56.01 -6.77 -19.95
CA VAL A 49 55.69 -6.90 -18.53
C VAL A 49 54.24 -6.43 -18.34
N PRO A 50 53.32 -7.28 -17.84
CA PRO A 50 51.95 -6.85 -17.59
C PRO A 50 51.94 -5.78 -16.50
N SER A 51 51.61 -4.54 -16.86
CA SER A 51 51.46 -3.45 -15.90
C SER A 51 50.07 -3.54 -15.26
N ASN A 52 50.01 -3.82 -13.97
CA ASN A 52 48.75 -3.78 -13.22
C ASN A 52 48.28 -2.33 -13.07
N PRO A 53 47.01 -2.01 -13.36
CA PRO A 53 46.50 -0.66 -13.18
C PRO A 53 46.50 -0.27 -11.69
N THR A 54 47.03 0.92 -11.39
CA THR A 54 47.02 1.52 -10.06
C THR A 54 45.97 2.63 -9.99
N TYR A 55 45.23 2.71 -8.87
CA TYR A 55 44.22 3.74 -8.63
C TYR A 55 44.60 4.58 -7.40
N VAL A 56 44.30 5.88 -7.45
CA VAL A 56 44.51 6.80 -6.31
C VAL A 56 43.37 6.62 -5.30
N VAL A 57 43.71 6.25 -4.07
CA VAL A 57 42.72 6.11 -2.99
C VAL A 57 42.36 7.46 -2.38
N GLN A 58 41.08 7.64 -2.04
CA GLN A 58 40.58 8.83 -1.36
C GLN A 58 39.98 8.44 -0.01
N ARG A 59 40.15 9.29 0.99
CA ARG A 59 39.49 9.12 2.30
C ARG A 59 38.12 9.79 2.25
N GLY A 60 37.11 9.08 2.74
CA GLY A 60 35.74 9.56 2.86
C GLY A 60 34.95 8.65 3.79
N ASP A 61 33.72 9.03 4.09
CA ASP A 61 32.85 8.26 4.96
C ASP A 61 32.33 7.01 4.25
N VAL A 62 32.45 5.85 4.91
CA VAL A 62 31.89 4.59 4.44
C VAL A 62 30.61 4.33 5.22
N ILE A 63 29.47 4.69 4.63
CA ILE A 63 28.17 4.51 5.26
C ILE A 63 27.59 3.17 4.83
N ARG A 64 27.23 2.33 5.80
CA ARG A 64 26.42 1.12 5.56
C ARG A 64 24.94 1.47 5.69
N LEU A 65 24.26 1.63 4.57
CA LEU A 65 22.81 1.80 4.53
C LEU A 65 22.12 0.43 4.65
N LEU A 66 21.26 0.28 5.65
CA LEU A 66 20.39 -0.88 5.80
C LEU A 66 18.97 -0.47 5.42
N GLN A 67 18.41 -1.13 4.42
CA GLN A 67 17.05 -0.89 3.95
C GLN A 67 16.20 -2.11 4.27
N PHE A 68 15.06 -1.88 4.93
CA PHE A 68 14.11 -2.92 5.28
C PHE A 68 12.76 -2.60 4.67
N SER A 69 12.06 -3.64 4.23
CA SER A 69 10.65 -3.53 3.86
C SER A 69 9.78 -3.86 5.06
N GLY A 70 8.88 -2.96 5.43
CA GLY A 70 7.85 -3.20 6.44
C GLY A 70 6.46 -3.15 5.82
N ARG A 71 5.48 -3.80 6.47
CA ARG A 71 4.06 -3.63 6.17
C ARG A 71 3.42 -2.86 7.32
N VAL A 72 2.60 -1.88 6.97
CA VAL A 72 1.78 -1.16 7.94
C VAL A 72 0.56 -2.01 8.27
N ALA A 73 0.26 -2.15 9.55
CA ALA A 73 -0.91 -2.84 10.06
C ALA A 73 -1.66 -1.90 11.02
N PRO A 74 -2.99 -2.03 11.13
CA PRO A 74 -3.76 -1.26 12.10
C PRO A 74 -3.31 -1.59 13.53
N VAL A 75 -3.26 -0.57 14.38
CA VAL A 75 -2.91 -0.75 15.81
C VAL A 75 -4.07 -1.42 16.56
N ARG A 76 -5.30 -1.09 16.18
CA ARG A 76 -6.54 -1.66 16.72
C ARG A 76 -7.52 -1.88 15.58
N GLU A 77 -8.15 -3.04 15.59
CA GLU A 77 -9.20 -3.43 14.66
C GLU A 77 -10.26 -4.15 15.49
N GLU A 78 -11.46 -3.59 15.54
CA GLU A 78 -12.55 -4.08 16.38
C GLU A 78 -13.84 -4.11 15.56
N GLU A 79 -14.56 -5.22 15.67
CA GLU A 79 -15.90 -5.35 15.11
C GLU A 79 -16.91 -4.74 16.08
N LEU A 80 -17.64 -3.73 15.61
CA LEU A 80 -18.64 -3.03 16.43
C LEU A 80 -20.00 -3.70 16.30
N PHE A 81 -20.66 -3.93 17.44
CA PHE A 81 -21.98 -4.53 17.52
C PHE A 81 -22.79 -3.91 18.65
N PHE A 82 -24.12 -3.95 18.52
CA PHE A 82 -25.01 -3.54 19.60
C PHE A 82 -25.01 -4.57 20.73
N LYS A 83 -25.06 -4.10 21.98
CA LYS A 83 -25.10 -4.98 23.16
C LYS A 83 -26.41 -5.75 23.28
N THR A 84 -27.48 -5.25 22.66
CA THR A 84 -28.83 -5.81 22.67
C THR A 84 -29.29 -6.07 21.25
N GLY A 85 -30.08 -7.13 21.06
CA GLY A 85 -30.74 -7.39 19.78
C GLY A 85 -31.86 -6.39 19.53
N GLY A 86 -32.13 -6.11 18.25
CA GLY A 86 -33.19 -5.20 17.82
C GLY A 86 -33.06 -4.83 16.35
N TYR A 87 -33.87 -3.88 15.90
CA TYR A 87 -33.81 -3.32 14.56
C TYR A 87 -32.98 -2.03 14.57
N VAL A 88 -32.16 -1.83 13.55
CA VAL A 88 -31.40 -0.58 13.39
C VAL A 88 -32.36 0.50 12.91
N ASN A 89 -32.41 1.62 13.62
CA ASN A 89 -33.22 2.78 13.25
C ASN A 89 -32.52 3.57 12.14
N GLU A 90 -31.30 4.02 12.42
CA GLU A 90 -30.52 4.86 11.50
C GLU A 90 -29.02 4.59 11.63
N VAL A 91 -28.29 4.79 10.53
CA VAL A 91 -26.82 4.73 10.47
C VAL A 91 -26.30 6.07 9.99
N TYR A 92 -25.46 6.70 10.80
CA TYR A 92 -24.99 8.08 10.58
C TYR A 92 -23.65 8.17 9.85
N VAL A 93 -22.94 7.04 9.72
CA VAL A 93 -21.60 7.00 9.14
C VAL A 93 -21.53 6.12 7.91
N GLY A 94 -20.78 6.58 6.92
CA GLY A 94 -20.49 5.87 5.68
C GLY A 94 -19.21 5.05 5.75
N ARG A 95 -18.97 4.29 4.68
CA ARG A 95 -17.72 3.54 4.53
C ARG A 95 -16.56 4.52 4.30
N ASN A 96 -15.47 4.30 5.04
CA ASN A 96 -14.24 5.10 5.01
C ASN A 96 -14.36 6.49 5.67
N ASP A 97 -15.44 6.76 6.40
CA ASP A 97 -15.54 7.99 7.18
C ASP A 97 -14.62 7.92 8.40
N GLU A 98 -13.99 9.06 8.72
CA GLU A 98 -13.18 9.21 9.91
C GLU A 98 -14.08 9.57 11.09
N VAL A 99 -13.97 8.81 12.19
CA VAL A 99 -14.80 8.96 13.39
C VAL A 99 -13.91 9.08 14.61
N LYS A 100 -14.39 9.79 15.63
CA LYS A 100 -13.72 9.99 16.91
C LYS A 100 -14.40 9.19 18.00
N GLU A 101 -13.69 9.05 19.12
CA GLU A 101 -14.24 8.43 20.31
C GLU A 101 -15.47 9.21 20.79
N GLY A 102 -16.59 8.50 20.94
CA GLY A 102 -17.87 9.06 21.37
C GLY A 102 -18.82 9.45 20.23
N ASP A 103 -18.40 9.35 18.97
CA ASP A 103 -19.28 9.67 17.84
C ASP A 103 -20.41 8.63 17.70
N LEU A 104 -21.63 9.12 17.43
CA LEU A 104 -22.79 8.27 17.21
C LEU A 104 -22.72 7.66 15.79
N LEU A 105 -22.45 6.36 15.73
CA LEU A 105 -22.31 5.66 14.45
C LEU A 105 -23.65 5.15 13.92
N ALA A 106 -24.48 4.62 14.80
CA ALA A 106 -25.80 4.08 14.47
C ALA A 106 -26.70 4.07 15.72
N GLU A 107 -28.00 4.18 15.52
CA GLU A 107 -29.01 4.13 16.57
C GLU A 107 -29.89 2.87 16.41
N LEU A 108 -30.15 2.19 17.53
CA LEU A 108 -31.08 1.06 17.59
C LEU A 108 -32.51 1.58 17.82
N GLU A 109 -33.50 0.96 17.20
CA GLU A 109 -34.89 1.20 17.53
C GLU A 109 -35.19 0.64 18.94
N VAL A 110 -35.58 1.53 19.86
CA VAL A 110 -35.73 1.21 21.29
C VAL A 110 -37.14 1.50 21.84
N THR A 111 -38.16 1.46 20.98
CA THR A 111 -39.56 1.80 21.36
C THR A 111 -40.06 0.98 22.55
N ASP A 112 -39.82 -0.34 22.55
CA ASP A 112 -40.24 -1.21 23.65
C ASP A 112 -39.50 -0.90 24.96
N LEU A 113 -38.18 -0.67 24.89
CA LEU A 113 -37.38 -0.28 26.06
C LEU A 113 -37.84 1.05 26.66
N LYS A 114 -38.18 2.03 25.81
CA LYS A 114 -38.75 3.32 26.26
C LYS A 114 -40.07 3.11 27.01
N ASN A 115 -40.96 2.27 26.48
CA ASN A 115 -42.23 1.94 27.15
C ASN A 115 -42.01 1.25 28.50
N GLN A 116 -41.06 0.32 28.58
CA GLN A 116 -40.70 -0.34 29.83
C GLN A 116 -40.15 0.64 30.87
N ILE A 117 -39.29 1.59 30.46
CA ILE A 117 -38.78 2.64 31.35
C ILE A 117 -39.94 3.47 31.90
N THR A 118 -40.84 3.96 31.04
CA THR A 118 -42.01 4.74 31.49
C THR A 118 -42.90 3.96 32.45
N GLN A 119 -43.12 2.67 32.21
CA GLN A 119 -43.88 1.82 33.13
C GLN A 119 -43.19 1.69 34.49
N LYS A 120 -41.86 1.52 34.49
CA LYS A 120 -41.07 1.39 35.72
C LYS A 120 -40.97 2.68 36.50
N GLU A 121 -40.90 3.83 35.82
CA GLU A 121 -40.94 5.15 36.44
C GLU A 121 -42.30 5.41 37.11
N ALA A 122 -43.41 5.04 36.46
CA ALA A 122 -44.74 5.15 37.05
C ALA A 122 -44.92 4.24 38.28
N GLU A 123 -44.38 3.03 38.23
CA GLU A 123 -44.36 2.10 39.37
C GLU A 123 -43.54 2.67 40.53
N LEU A 124 -42.35 3.22 40.25
CA LEU A 124 -41.51 3.86 41.25
C LEU A 124 -42.22 5.05 41.91
N GLN A 125 -42.87 5.91 41.12
CA GLN A 125 -43.61 7.05 41.62
C GLN A 125 -44.77 6.62 42.53
N ALA A 126 -45.52 5.59 42.16
CA ALA A 126 -46.61 5.08 42.98
C ALA A 126 -46.12 4.55 44.34
N VAL A 127 -44.99 3.84 44.35
CA VAL A 127 -44.36 3.34 45.58
C VAL A 127 -43.84 4.48 46.45
N GLN A 128 -43.22 5.50 45.86
CA GLN A 128 -42.77 6.69 46.59
C GLN A 128 -43.94 7.43 47.24
N MET A 129 -45.05 7.61 46.53
CA MET A 129 -46.25 8.24 47.09
C MET A 129 -46.83 7.43 48.25
N ASP A 130 -46.86 6.09 48.15
CA ASP A 130 -47.32 5.24 49.26
C ASP A 130 -46.37 5.32 50.46
N TYR A 131 -45.06 5.36 50.22
CA TYR A 131 -44.06 5.54 51.27
C TYR A 131 -44.24 6.88 51.98
N ASP A 132 -44.33 7.98 51.24
CA ASP A 132 -44.51 9.32 51.81
C ASP A 132 -45.82 9.44 52.61
N ARG A 133 -46.89 8.80 52.10
CA ARG A 133 -48.15 8.69 52.83
C ARG A 133 -47.98 7.98 54.17
N ARG A 134 -47.30 6.83 54.18
CA ARG A 134 -47.03 6.06 55.42
C ARG A 134 -46.16 6.81 56.40
N VAL A 135 -45.14 7.54 55.91
CA VAL A 135 -44.27 8.37 56.76
C VAL A 135 -45.08 9.50 57.39
N THR A 136 -45.92 10.18 56.61
CA THR A 136 -46.80 11.25 57.11
C THR A 136 -47.79 10.72 58.14
N GLU A 137 -48.40 9.55 57.89
CA GLU A 137 -49.29 8.88 58.84
C GLU A 137 -48.58 8.52 60.15
N ALA A 138 -47.35 8.00 60.07
CA ALA A 138 -46.53 7.69 61.23
C ALA A 138 -46.21 8.94 62.05
N GLN A 139 -45.80 10.04 61.40
CA GLN A 139 -45.51 11.32 62.05
C GLN A 139 -46.74 11.89 62.76
N ASN A 140 -47.90 11.88 62.10
CA ASN A 140 -49.15 12.37 62.68
C ASN A 140 -49.57 11.54 63.91
N SER A 141 -49.34 10.24 63.90
CA SER A 141 -49.68 9.36 65.03
C SER A 141 -48.82 9.61 66.27
N VAL A 142 -47.54 9.96 66.08
CA VAL A 142 -46.64 10.33 67.18
C VAL A 142 -47.05 11.66 67.79
N HIS A 143 -47.32 12.66 66.95
CA HIS A 143 -47.73 13.99 67.43
C HIS A 143 -49.08 13.97 68.18
N ALA A 144 -49.99 13.07 67.81
CA ALA A 144 -51.28 12.92 68.50
C ALA A 144 -51.17 12.18 69.85
N ALA A 145 -50.03 11.54 70.15
CA ALA A 145 -49.81 10.78 71.38
C ALA A 145 -49.07 11.57 72.47
N GLU A 146 -48.55 12.76 72.15
CA GLU A 146 -47.96 13.74 73.07
C GLU A 146 -49.02 14.71 73.60
#